data_AF-A0A1F3B553-F1
#
_entry.id   AF-A0A1F3B553-F1
#
_cell.length_a   1.000
_cell.length_b   1.000
_cell.length_c   1.000
_cell.angle_alpha   90.00
_cell.angle_beta   90.00
_cell.angle_gamma   90.00
#
_symmetry.space_group_name_H-M   'P 1'
#
loop_
_entity.id
_entity.type
_entity.pdbx_description
1 polymer ?
#
loop_
_entity_poly.entity_id
_entity_poly.type
_entity_poly.pdbx_seq_one_letter_code
_entity_poly.pdbx_strand_id
1 'polypeptide(L)'
;MVRDSLIGVAPLVAGGLFVAYASIYQLHLLPLWQFIQNGQTELFFMGLNALPTVNDFPLWFYLTFAVSSTMLPSASDRHAWTPLAVWVVGILALALFAGAGPWMLAYVTPPLNNFLQSVALLFGLSAGVHALLILPTFLVHKFLARLLKVDIA
;
A
#
# COMPACT_ATOMS: atom_id res chain seq x y z
N MET A 1 -5.78 -4.06 -26.52
CA MET A 1 -4.93 -3.01 -25.93
C MET A 1 -5.57 -2.37 -24.71
N VAL A 2 -6.56 -1.46 -24.83
CA VAL A 2 -7.18 -0.81 -23.65
C VAL A 2 -7.83 -1.82 -22.71
N ARG A 3 -8.58 -2.79 -23.22
CA ARG A 3 -9.16 -3.89 -22.43
C ARG A 3 -8.09 -4.65 -21.64
N ASP A 4 -6.98 -4.98 -22.29
CA ASP A 4 -5.92 -5.79 -21.69
C ASP A 4 -5.13 -4.98 -20.63
N SER A 5 -4.92 -3.68 -20.87
CA SER A 5 -4.40 -2.75 -19.85
C SER A 5 -5.32 -2.65 -18.64
N LEU A 6 -6.63 -2.55 -18.85
CA LEU A 6 -7.61 -2.46 -17.76
C LEU A 6 -7.67 -3.75 -16.94
N ILE A 7 -7.60 -4.92 -17.60
CA ILE A 7 -7.56 -6.22 -16.92
C ILE A 7 -6.28 -6.34 -16.08
N GLY A 8 -5.12 -5.97 -16.62
CA GLY A 8 -3.85 -6.05 -15.91
C GLY A 8 -3.72 -5.09 -14.74
N VAL A 9 -4.42 -3.95 -14.76
CA VAL A 9 -4.39 -2.94 -13.70
C VAL A 9 -5.51 -3.14 -12.65
N ALA A 10 -6.54 -3.92 -12.98
CA ALA A 10 -7.70 -4.12 -12.10
C ALA A 10 -7.32 -4.61 -10.68
N PRO A 11 -6.43 -5.61 -10.48
CA PRO A 11 -6.03 -6.03 -9.14
C PRO A 11 -5.39 -4.90 -8.34
N LEU A 12 -4.52 -4.10 -8.97
CA LEU A 12 -3.84 -2.99 -8.32
C LEU A 12 -4.81 -1.88 -7.91
N VAL A 13 -5.76 -1.54 -8.78
CA VAL A 13 -6.78 -0.51 -8.49
C VAL A 13 -7.74 -1.00 -7.41
N ALA A 14 -8.32 -2.19 -7.57
CA ALA A 14 -9.28 -2.73 -6.61
C ALA A 14 -8.61 -2.99 -5.24
N GLY A 15 -7.43 -3.60 -5.24
CA GLY A 15 -6.65 -3.84 -4.03
C GLY A 15 -6.18 -2.55 -3.37
N GLY A 16 -5.70 -1.57 -4.15
CA GLY A 16 -5.31 -0.26 -3.63
C GLY A 16 -6.48 0.49 -2.99
N LEU A 17 -7.67 0.47 -3.63
CA LEU A 17 -8.88 1.07 -3.07
C LEU A 17 -9.32 0.36 -1.78
N PHE A 18 -9.27 -0.98 -1.75
CA PHE A 18 -9.55 -1.75 -0.53
C PHE A 18 -8.57 -1.42 0.59
N VAL A 19 -7.27 -1.38 0.29
CA VAL A 19 -6.21 -1.03 1.24
C VAL A 19 -6.43 0.39 1.77
N ALA A 20 -6.73 1.36 0.91
CA ALA A 20 -7.04 2.72 1.31
C ALA A 20 -8.27 2.79 2.20
N TYR A 21 -9.34 2.07 1.86
CA TYR A 21 -10.53 1.98 2.70
C TYR A 21 -10.22 1.40 4.08
N ALA A 22 -9.54 0.25 4.14
CA ALA A 22 -9.21 -0.40 5.40
C ALA A 22 -8.27 0.46 6.25
N SER A 23 -7.25 1.06 5.64
CA SER A 23 -6.31 1.94 6.35
C SER A 23 -6.95 3.22 6.88
N ILE A 24 -7.85 3.86 6.11
CA ILE A 24 -8.49 5.11 6.52
C ILE A 24 -9.59 4.85 7.55
N TYR A 25 -10.51 3.94 7.26
CA TYR A 25 -11.77 3.82 8.02
C TYR A 25 -11.76 2.73 9.07
N GLN A 26 -10.97 1.67 8.88
CA GLN A 26 -10.98 0.53 9.80
C GLN A 26 -9.80 0.62 10.76
N LEU A 27 -8.59 0.80 10.24
CA LEU A 27 -7.35 0.85 11.00
C LEU A 27 -6.94 2.26 11.45
N HIS A 28 -7.62 3.32 10.97
CA HIS A 28 -7.40 4.71 11.36
C HIS A 28 -5.92 5.15 11.26
N LEU A 29 -5.26 4.79 10.16
CA LEU A 29 -3.81 4.97 9.99
C LEU A 29 -3.41 6.38 9.56
N LEU A 30 -4.32 7.18 9.00
CA LEU A 30 -4.00 8.50 8.45
C LEU A 30 -3.30 9.45 9.46
N PRO A 31 -3.69 9.51 10.76
CA PRO A 31 -2.98 10.30 11.76
C PRO A 31 -1.52 9.89 11.97
N LEU A 32 -1.19 8.60 11.86
CA LEU A 32 0.20 8.14 12.00
C LEU A 32 1.11 8.74 10.91
N TRP A 33 0.58 8.90 9.70
CA TRP A 33 1.32 9.56 8.63
C TRP A 33 1.58 11.04 8.95
N GLN A 34 0.60 11.73 9.53
CA GLN A 34 0.76 13.12 9.98
C GLN A 34 1.84 13.24 11.08
N PHE A 35 1.91 12.27 12.00
CA PHE A 35 2.97 12.27 13.02
C PHE A 35 4.37 12.14 12.41
N ILE A 36 4.52 11.33 11.36
CA ILE A 36 5.78 11.24 10.61
C ILE A 36 6.11 12.59 9.96
N GLN A 37 5.17 13.19 9.22
CA GLN A 37 5.39 14.45 8.51
C GLN A 37 5.77 15.60 9.45
N ASN A 38 5.21 15.63 10.66
CA ASN A 38 5.46 16.67 11.65
C ASN A 38 6.65 16.36 12.58
N GLY A 39 7.38 15.27 12.36
CA GLY A 39 8.52 14.86 13.20
C GLY A 39 8.14 14.39 14.61
N GLN A 40 6.86 14.07 14.85
CA GLN A 40 6.30 13.68 16.14
C GLN A 40 6.50 12.18 16.41
N THR A 41 7.77 11.78 16.52
CA THR A 41 8.19 10.38 16.63
C THR A 41 7.55 9.65 17.83
N GLU A 42 7.41 10.33 18.97
CA GLU A 42 6.78 9.76 20.16
C GLU A 42 5.30 9.41 19.90
N LEU A 43 4.53 10.34 19.32
CA LEU A 43 3.12 10.12 18.99
C LEU A 43 2.94 9.02 17.94
N PHE A 44 3.89 8.89 17.00
CA PHE A 44 3.90 7.79 16.04
C PHE A 44 4.01 6.43 16.73
N PHE A 45 4.98 6.24 17.64
CA PHE A 45 5.14 4.97 18.35
C PHE A 45 4.00 4.70 19.34
N MET A 46 3.47 5.74 20.00
CA MET A 46 2.27 5.60 20.83
C MET A 46 1.07 5.11 19.99
N GLY A 47 0.86 5.71 18.83
CA GLY A 47 -0.21 5.31 17.91
C GLY A 47 -0.01 3.89 17.38
N LEU A 48 1.22 3.49 17.04
CA LEU A 48 1.53 2.10 16.66
C LEU A 48 1.20 1.10 17.77
N ASN A 49 1.56 1.41 19.01
CA ASN A 49 1.27 0.56 20.17
C ASN A 49 -0.24 0.47 20.46
N ALA A 50 -1.01 1.47 20.05
CA ALA A 50 -2.47 1.49 20.19
C ALA A 50 -3.21 0.77 19.04
N LEU A 51 -2.56 0.47 17.90
CA LEU A 51 -3.23 -0.19 16.77
C LEU A 51 -3.94 -1.50 17.14
N PRO A 52 -3.37 -2.39 17.99
CA PRO A 52 -4.06 -3.62 18.38
C PRO A 52 -5.35 -3.40 19.17
N THR A 53 -5.61 -2.20 19.70
CA THR A 53 -6.85 -1.88 20.42
C THR A 53 -7.98 -1.41 19.50
N VAL A 54 -7.73 -1.28 18.20
CA VAL A 54 -8.75 -0.94 17.20
C VAL A 54 -9.71 -2.11 17.03
N ASN A 55 -11.00 -1.81 16.82
CA ASN A 55 -12.03 -2.82 16.59
C ASN A 55 -11.66 -3.72 15.41
N ASP A 56 -11.81 -5.03 15.59
CA ASP A 56 -11.52 -6.05 14.58
C ASP A 56 -10.10 -5.94 13.97
N PHE A 57 -9.14 -5.38 14.72
CA PHE A 57 -7.78 -5.17 14.24
C PHE A 57 -7.16 -6.43 13.60
N PRO A 58 -7.22 -7.63 14.20
CA PRO A 58 -6.62 -8.82 13.60
C PRO A 58 -7.20 -9.15 12.22
N LEU A 59 -8.52 -8.97 12.03
CA LEU A 59 -9.20 -9.20 10.77
C LEU A 59 -8.74 -8.18 9.71
N TRP A 60 -8.81 -6.90 10.04
CA TRP A 60 -8.45 -5.84 9.09
C TRP A 60 -6.95 -5.85 8.77
N PHE A 61 -6.10 -6.11 9.75
CA PHE A 61 -4.67 -6.30 9.55
C PHE A 61 -4.40 -7.46 8.60
N TYR A 62 -5.01 -8.63 8.84
CA TYR A 62 -4.87 -9.81 7.98
C TYR A 62 -5.33 -9.54 6.55
N LEU A 63 -6.56 -9.01 6.38
CA LEU A 63 -7.11 -8.72 5.06
C LEU A 63 -6.25 -7.73 4.29
N THR A 64 -5.80 -6.67 4.97
CA THR A 64 -5.02 -5.63 4.31
C THR A 64 -3.64 -6.13 3.92
N PHE A 65 -3.00 -6.94 4.77
CA PHE A 65 -1.75 -7.61 4.46
C PHE A 65 -1.89 -8.62 3.31
N ALA A 66 -2.96 -9.42 3.30
CA ALA A 66 -3.21 -10.41 2.26
C ALA A 66 -3.49 -9.74 0.90
N VAL A 67 -4.34 -8.71 0.87
CA VAL A 67 -4.66 -7.96 -0.34
C VAL A 67 -3.44 -7.21 -0.86
N SER A 68 -2.70 -6.51 0.01
CA SER A 68 -1.50 -5.78 -0.40
C SER A 68 -0.43 -6.69 -1.01
N SER A 69 -0.31 -7.91 -0.50
CA SER A 69 0.64 -8.92 -0.97
C SER A 69 0.24 -9.59 -2.29
N THR A 70 -1.06 -9.58 -2.63
CA THR A 70 -1.59 -10.31 -3.80
C THR A 70 -2.10 -9.41 -4.93
N MET A 71 -2.23 -8.11 -4.70
CA MET A 71 -2.71 -7.15 -5.69
C MET A 71 -1.66 -6.72 -6.73
N LEU A 72 -0.39 -7.09 -6.54
CA LEU A 72 0.68 -6.76 -7.49
C LEU A 72 0.51 -7.61 -8.76
N PRO A 73 0.36 -6.99 -9.94
CA PRO A 73 0.12 -7.73 -11.17
C PRO A 73 1.38 -8.41 -11.69
N SER A 74 1.18 -9.43 -12.52
CA SER A 74 2.26 -10.22 -13.09
C SER A 74 3.13 -9.41 -14.06
N ALA A 75 4.31 -9.92 -14.43
CA ALA A 75 5.16 -9.28 -15.44
C ALA A 75 4.45 -9.07 -16.79
N SER A 76 3.62 -10.03 -17.21
CA SER A 76 2.84 -9.93 -18.45
C SER A 76 1.79 -8.83 -18.38
N ASP A 77 1.14 -8.66 -17.23
CA ASP A 77 0.11 -7.63 -17.03
C ASP A 77 0.69 -6.20 -17.00
N ARG A 78 1.94 -6.07 -16.55
CA ARG A 78 2.66 -4.79 -16.52
C ARG A 78 3.09 -4.29 -17.90
N HIS A 79 3.20 -5.15 -18.91
CA HIS A 79 3.53 -4.73 -20.28
C HIS A 79 2.52 -3.72 -20.85
N ALA A 80 1.26 -3.79 -20.40
CA ALA A 80 0.19 -2.94 -20.88
C ALA A 80 0.09 -1.59 -20.11
N TRP A 81 1.01 -1.29 -19.20
CA TRP A 81 0.99 -0.08 -18.35
C TRP A 81 1.50 1.17 -19.06
N THR A 82 2.51 1.06 -19.92
CA THR A 82 3.08 2.24 -20.61
C THR A 82 2.02 3.00 -21.42
N PRO A 83 1.18 2.34 -22.24
CA PRO A 83 0.11 3.04 -22.94
C PRO A 83 -0.88 3.72 -21.99
N LEU A 84 -1.24 3.07 -20.87
CA LEU A 84 -2.14 3.64 -19.87
C LEU A 84 -1.54 4.89 -19.22
N ALA A 85 -0.26 4.85 -18.84
CA ALA A 85 0.44 5.99 -18.26
C ALA A 85 0.46 7.18 -19.23
N VAL A 86 0.72 6.94 -20.52
CA VAL A 86 0.67 7.98 -21.55
C VAL A 86 -0.73 8.61 -21.64
N TRP A 87 -1.79 7.81 -21.62
CA TRP A 87 -3.17 8.31 -21.62
C TRP A 87 -3.48 9.16 -20.39
N VAL A 88 -3.13 8.68 -19.19
CA VAL A 88 -3.37 9.41 -17.93
C VAL A 88 -2.63 10.74 -17.93
N VAL A 89 -1.35 10.75 -18.31
CA VAL A 89 -0.54 11.97 -18.39
C VAL A 89 -1.10 12.93 -19.45
N GLY A 90 -1.51 12.42 -20.61
CA GLY A 90 -2.12 13.22 -21.66
C GLY A 90 -3.40 13.90 -21.21
N ILE A 91 -4.30 13.17 -20.55
CA ILE A 91 -5.56 13.72 -20.01
C ILE A 91 -5.28 14.77 -18.92
N LEU A 92 -4.34 14.50 -18.00
CA LEU A 92 -3.95 15.45 -16.97
C LEU A 92 -3.36 16.73 -17.58
N ALA A 93 -2.49 16.61 -18.58
CA ALA A 93 -1.93 17.75 -19.28
C ALA A 93 -3.02 18.58 -19.97
N LEU A 94 -3.94 17.95 -20.69
CA LEU A 94 -5.07 18.62 -21.33
C LEU A 94 -5.97 19.33 -20.32
N ALA A 95 -6.26 18.69 -19.18
CA ALA A 95 -7.05 19.29 -18.11
C ALA A 95 -6.36 20.54 -17.52
N LEU A 96 -5.04 20.47 -17.32
CA LEU A 96 -4.25 21.62 -16.85
C LEU A 96 -4.26 22.76 -17.87
N PHE A 97 -4.04 22.47 -19.15
CA PHE A 97 -4.10 23.48 -20.21
C PHE A 97 -5.49 24.10 -20.37
N ALA A 98 -6.55 23.33 -20.08
CA ALA A 98 -7.93 23.83 -20.06
C ALA A 98 -8.26 24.68 -18.81
N GLY A 99 -7.32 24.88 -17.89
CA GLY A 99 -7.52 25.70 -16.69
C GLY A 99 -8.16 24.96 -15.51
N ALA A 100 -8.21 23.62 -15.52
CA ALA A 100 -8.81 22.82 -14.45
C ALA A 100 -7.97 22.76 -13.16
N GLY A 101 -6.80 23.43 -13.11
CA GLY A 101 -5.88 23.40 -11.97
C GLY A 101 -6.55 23.72 -10.62
N PRO A 102 -7.22 24.88 -10.46
CA PRO A 102 -7.91 25.22 -9.21
C PRO A 102 -9.01 24.22 -8.83
N TRP A 103 -9.76 23.72 -9.82
CA TRP A 103 -10.79 22.72 -9.60
C TRP A 103 -10.20 21.39 -9.08
N MET A 104 -9.08 20.94 -9.67
CA MET A 104 -8.39 19.73 -9.21
C MET A 104 -7.79 19.89 -7.81
N LEU A 105 -7.28 21.08 -7.47
CA LEU A 105 -6.81 21.36 -6.12
C LEU A 105 -7.94 21.29 -5.08
N ALA A 106 -9.14 21.77 -5.44
CA ALA A 106 -10.30 21.75 -4.54
C ALA A 106 -10.93 20.36 -4.38
N TYR A 107 -11.02 19.56 -5.46
CA TYR A 107 -11.84 18.34 -5.47
C TYR A 107 -11.07 17.03 -5.68
N VAL A 108 -9.95 17.06 -6.40
CA VAL A 108 -9.18 15.84 -6.74
C VAL A 108 -8.04 15.62 -5.75
N THR A 109 -7.34 16.69 -5.38
CA THR A 109 -6.14 16.61 -4.55
C THR A 109 -6.41 16.07 -3.15
N PRO A 110 -7.45 16.50 -2.41
CA PRO A 110 -7.68 15.98 -1.06
C PRO A 110 -7.92 14.46 -1.00
N PRO A 111 -8.86 13.86 -1.77
CA PRO A 111 -9.06 12.42 -1.72
C PRO A 111 -7.87 11.63 -2.29
N LEU A 112 -7.22 12.13 -3.35
CA LEU A 112 -6.03 11.48 -3.91
C LEU A 112 -4.87 11.48 -2.91
N ASN A 113 -4.64 12.59 -2.21
CA ASN A 113 -3.61 12.69 -1.19
C ASN A 113 -3.89 11.76 -0.02
N ASN A 114 -5.13 11.72 0.49
CA ASN A 114 -5.50 10.76 1.56
C ASN A 114 -5.29 9.31 1.11
N PHE A 115 -5.68 8.97 -0.12
CA PHE A 115 -5.45 7.65 -0.71
C PHE A 115 -3.94 7.31 -0.73
N LEU A 116 -3.11 8.19 -1.32
CA LEU A 116 -1.68 7.96 -1.46
C LEU A 116 -0.97 7.86 -0.11
N GLN A 117 -1.31 8.73 0.85
CA GLN A 117 -0.72 8.70 2.20
C GLN A 117 -1.06 7.41 2.93
N SER A 118 -2.31 6.95 2.83
CA SER A 118 -2.76 5.74 3.53
C SER A 118 -2.13 4.48 2.93
N VAL A 119 -2.06 4.40 1.60
CA VAL A 119 -1.37 3.30 0.90
C VAL A 119 0.14 3.32 1.20
N ALA A 120 0.78 4.48 1.19
CA ALA A 120 2.21 4.63 1.49
C ALA A 120 2.54 4.18 2.91
N LEU A 121 1.76 4.63 3.89
CA LEU A 121 1.94 4.22 5.28
C LEU A 121 1.73 2.72 5.43
N LEU A 122 0.69 2.16 4.82
CA LEU A 122 0.40 0.74 4.94
C LEU A 122 1.51 -0.14 4.33
N PHE A 123 1.98 0.20 3.14
CA PHE A 123 3.11 -0.48 2.54
C PHE A 123 4.38 -0.32 3.36
N GLY A 124 4.62 0.85 3.95
CA GLY A 124 5.73 1.08 4.86
C GLY A 124 5.68 0.15 6.09
N LEU A 125 4.50 0.03 6.72
CA LEU A 125 4.30 -0.88 7.85
C LEU A 125 4.46 -2.34 7.45
N SER A 126 3.87 -2.75 6.32
CA SER A 126 4.01 -4.10 5.78
C SER A 126 5.47 -4.44 5.49
N ALA A 127 6.22 -3.55 4.83
CA ALA A 127 7.65 -3.70 4.60
C ALA A 127 8.44 -3.79 5.92
N GLY A 128 8.08 -2.98 6.91
CA GLY A 128 8.65 -3.05 8.26
C GLY A 128 8.43 -4.40 8.93
N VAL A 129 7.21 -4.94 8.84
CA VAL A 129 6.89 -6.29 9.35
C VAL A 129 7.71 -7.35 8.61
N HIS A 130 7.78 -7.30 7.28
CA HIS A 130 8.61 -8.23 6.51
C HIS A 130 10.08 -8.15 6.93
N ALA A 131 10.64 -6.95 7.05
CA ALA A 131 12.02 -6.74 7.48
C ALA A 131 12.29 -7.30 8.88
N LEU A 132 11.36 -7.07 9.82
CA LEU A 132 11.46 -7.62 11.18
C LEU A 132 11.42 -9.15 11.19
N LEU A 133 10.62 -9.75 10.31
CA LEU A 133 10.44 -11.20 10.23
C LEU A 133 11.56 -11.93 9.48
N ILE A 134 12.42 -11.25 8.72
CA ILE A 134 13.56 -11.88 8.01
C ILE A 134 14.46 -12.63 9.00
N LEU A 135 14.88 -11.98 10.10
CA LEU A 135 15.83 -12.59 11.03
C LEU A 135 15.24 -13.81 11.77
N PRO A 136 14.05 -13.74 12.40
CA PRO A 136 13.44 -14.89 13.06
C PRO A 136 13.23 -16.06 12.09
N THR A 137 12.68 -15.80 10.90
CA THR A 137 12.39 -16.85 9.92
C THR A 137 13.66 -17.51 9.42
N PHE A 138 14.72 -16.74 9.16
CA PHE A 138 16.03 -17.26 8.82
C PHE A 138 16.61 -18.15 9.92
N LEU A 139 16.54 -17.72 11.18
CA LEU A 139 17.06 -18.50 12.32
C LEU A 139 16.29 -19.81 12.52
N VAL A 140 14.96 -19.75 12.46
CA VAL A 140 14.09 -20.95 12.54
C VAL A 140 14.39 -21.91 11.40
N HIS A 141 14.46 -21.40 10.17
CA HIS A 141 14.80 -22.21 9.00
C HIS A 141 16.16 -22.90 9.17
N LYS A 142 17.19 -22.14 9.57
CA LYS A 142 18.55 -22.68 9.83
C LYS A 142 18.56 -23.73 10.94
N PHE A 143 17.78 -23.52 12.00
CA PHE A 143 17.65 -24.48 13.10
C PHE A 143 16.98 -25.78 12.64
N LEU A 144 15.86 -25.68 11.92
CA LEU A 144 15.13 -26.83 11.41
C LEU A 144 15.93 -27.62 10.37
N ALA A 145 16.62 -26.94 9.46
CA ALA A 145 17.49 -27.58 8.46
C ALA A 145 18.59 -28.42 9.14
N ARG A 146 19.22 -27.87 10.19
CA ARG A 146 20.21 -28.61 11.00
C ARG A 146 19.61 -29.81 11.71
N LEU A 147 18.43 -29.67 12.30
CA LEU A 147 17.75 -30.75 13.02
C LEU A 147 17.34 -31.89 12.08
N LEU A 148 16.84 -31.55 10.89
CA LEU A 148 16.31 -32.48 9.91
C LEU A 148 17.37 -33.01 8.93
N LYS A 149 18.62 -32.54 9.02
CA LYS A 149 19.73 -32.88 8.11
C LYS A 149 19.38 -32.63 6.63
N VAL A 150 18.62 -31.57 6.37
CA VAL A 150 18.34 -31.11 5.02
C VAL A 150 19.44 -30.11 4.63
N ASP A 151 20.02 -30.27 3.45
CA ASP A 151 21.10 -29.41 2.96
C ASP A 151 20.68 -27.94 2.96
N ILE A 152 21.63 -27.08 3.35
CA ILE A 152 21.48 -25.62 3.33
C ILE A 152 21.93 -25.16 1.94
N ALA A 153 20.98 -24.93 1.03
CA ALA A 153 21.25 -24.32 -0.28
C ALA A 153 21.25 -22.79 -0.19
#